data_AF-A0A519DD33-F1
#
_entry.id   AF-A0A519DD33-F1
#
_cell.length_a   1.000
_cell.length_b   1.000
_cell.length_c   1.000
_cell.angle_alpha   90.00
_cell.angle_beta   90.00
_cell.angle_gamma   90.00
#
_symmetry.space_group_name_H-M   'P 1'
#
loop_
_entity.id
_entity.type
_entity.pdbx_description
1 polymer ?
#
loop_
_entity_poly.entity_id
_entity_poly.type
_entity_poly.pdbx_seq_one_letter_code
_entity_poly.pdbx_strand_id
1 'polypeptide(L)'
;MVVAYFSAEIGLWSDLHTYSGGLGVLAGDHVKSAADGEVDLVAVTLLYREGYGRQHLDAEGNQSETYPEIDPSEHLTDTGIELALPLDGTTLNARVWVLK
;
A
#
# COMPACT_ATOMS: atom_id res chain seq x y z
N MET A 1 -22.21 7.87 -7.36
CA MET A 1 -22.11 6.40 -7.19
C MET A 1 -20.67 6.15 -6.82
N VAL A 2 -20.39 5.56 -5.66
CA VAL A 2 -19.01 5.40 -5.19
C VAL A 2 -18.45 4.06 -5.67
N VAL A 3 -17.27 4.07 -6.28
CA VAL A 3 -16.54 2.88 -6.72
C VAL A 3 -15.52 2.49 -5.66
N ALA A 4 -15.60 1.26 -5.16
CA ALA A 4 -14.55 0.69 -4.31
C ALA A 4 -13.53 -0.05 -5.19
N TYR A 5 -12.30 0.46 -5.25
CA TYR A 5 -11.23 -0.08 -6.08
C TYR A 5 -10.20 -0.82 -5.22
N PHE A 6 -10.27 -2.14 -5.25
CA PHE A 6 -9.38 -3.02 -4.50
C PHE A 6 -8.20 -3.46 -5.36
N SER A 7 -7.00 -3.28 -4.85
CA SER A 7 -5.77 -3.82 -5.45
C SER A 7 -4.82 -4.27 -4.34
N ALA A 8 -4.08 -5.35 -4.59
CA ALA A 8 -3.03 -5.79 -3.68
C ALA A 8 -1.94 -4.73 -3.51
N GLU A 9 -1.68 -3.94 -4.56
CA GLU A 9 -0.71 -2.85 -4.57
C GLU A 9 -1.31 -1.58 -5.15
N ILE A 10 -0.96 -0.42 -4.60
CA ILE A 10 -1.27 0.90 -5.16
C ILE A 10 -0.08 1.82 -4.94
N GLY A 11 0.49 2.35 -6.02
CA GLY A 11 1.58 3.31 -5.98
C GLY A 11 1.07 4.74 -5.93
N LEU A 12 0.97 5.31 -4.73
CA LEU A 12 0.57 6.70 -4.52
C LEU A 12 1.78 7.61 -4.28
N TRP A 13 2.67 7.21 -3.37
CA TRP A 13 3.91 7.89 -3.06
C TRP A 13 5.03 6.86 -2.92
N SER A 14 6.25 7.22 -3.31
CA SER A 14 7.42 6.34 -3.21
C SER A 14 7.73 5.94 -1.77
N ASP A 15 7.44 6.82 -0.81
CA ASP A 15 7.73 6.62 0.60
C ASP A 15 6.66 5.74 1.28
N LEU A 16 5.50 5.59 0.63
CA LEU A 16 4.47 4.62 1.02
C LEU A 16 4.78 3.30 0.31
N HIS A 17 5.35 2.34 1.02
CA HIS A 17 5.73 1.04 0.44
C HIS A 17 4.52 0.10 0.20
N THR A 18 3.50 0.59 -0.51
CA THR A 18 2.28 -0.14 -0.89
C THR A 18 2.32 -0.67 -2.32
N TYR A 19 3.49 -0.63 -2.99
CA TYR A 19 3.70 -1.22 -4.31
C TYR A 19 5.16 -1.59 -4.56
N SER A 20 5.38 -2.51 -5.50
CA SER A 20 6.71 -2.99 -5.89
C SER A 20 6.92 -3.01 -7.41
N GLY A 21 5.86 -2.88 -8.21
CA GLY A 21 5.99 -2.98 -9.66
C GLY A 21 4.77 -2.49 -10.45
N GLY A 22 4.61 -3.04 -11.66
CA GLY A 22 3.64 -2.57 -12.66
C GLY A 22 2.18 -2.61 -12.19
N LEU A 23 1.82 -3.56 -11.32
CA LEU A 23 0.47 -3.65 -10.75
C LEU A 23 0.14 -2.37 -9.96
N GLY A 24 0.98 -2.03 -8.97
CA GLY A 24 0.73 -0.85 -8.15
C GLY A 24 0.89 0.45 -8.91
N VAL A 25 1.80 0.53 -9.90
CA VAL A 25 1.92 1.70 -10.79
C VAL A 25 0.60 1.91 -11.55
N LEU A 26 0.08 0.88 -12.22
CA LEU A 26 -1.17 0.99 -12.97
C LEU A 26 -2.36 1.32 -12.06
N ALA A 27 -2.42 0.70 -10.87
CA ALA A 27 -3.44 0.99 -9.88
C ALA A 27 -3.37 2.45 -9.41
N GLY A 28 -2.17 2.99 -9.19
CA GLY A 28 -1.93 4.40 -8.90
C GLY A 28 -2.41 5.32 -10.03
N ASP A 29 -2.11 4.97 -11.27
CA ASP A 29 -2.58 5.71 -12.45
C ASP A 29 -4.12 5.71 -12.57
N HIS A 30 -4.79 4.61 -12.19
CA HIS A 30 -6.25 4.57 -12.10
C HIS A 30 -6.79 5.51 -11.03
N VAL A 31 -6.19 5.53 -9.83
CA VAL A 31 -6.57 6.46 -8.76
C VAL A 31 -6.38 7.91 -9.21
N LYS A 32 -5.25 8.22 -9.86
CA LYS A 32 -4.97 9.55 -10.38
C LYS A 32 -5.97 9.96 -11.47
N SER A 33 -6.24 9.06 -12.42
CA SER A 33 -7.20 9.31 -13.51
C SER A 33 -8.62 9.49 -12.99
N ALA A 34 -9.02 8.75 -11.96
CA ALA A 34 -10.31 8.91 -11.30
C ALA A 34 -10.43 10.28 -10.63
N ALA A 35 -9.37 10.74 -9.95
CA ALA A 35 -9.34 12.08 -9.37
C ALA A 35 -9.43 13.17 -10.45
N ASP A 36 -8.68 13.06 -11.55
CA ASP A 36 -8.70 14.02 -12.65
C ASP A 36 -10.05 14.04 -13.40
N GLY A 37 -10.74 12.91 -13.44
CA GLY A 37 -12.08 12.76 -14.01
C GLY A 37 -13.23 13.02 -13.04
N GLU A 38 -12.94 13.48 -11.81
CA GLU A 38 -13.94 13.72 -10.75
C GLU A 38 -14.84 12.50 -10.46
N VAL A 39 -14.27 11.30 -10.53
CA VAL A 39 -14.96 10.05 -10.22
C VAL A 39 -14.89 9.77 -8.73
N ASP A 40 -16.04 9.56 -8.09
CA ASP A 40 -16.15 9.10 -6.70
C ASP A 40 -15.53 7.70 -6.55
N LEU A 41 -14.23 7.62 -6.22
CA LEU A 41 -13.49 6.36 -6.06
C LEU A 41 -12.80 6.30 -4.69
N VAL A 42 -12.94 5.14 -4.03
CA VAL A 42 -12.21 4.79 -2.81
C VAL A 42 -11.26 3.66 -3.13
N ALA A 43 -9.96 3.95 -3.07
CA ALA A 43 -8.89 2.98 -3.26
C ALA A 43 -8.60 2.22 -1.96
N VAL A 44 -8.50 0.89 -2.04
CA VAL A 44 -8.22 0.02 -0.89
C VAL A 44 -7.07 -0.92 -1.23
N THR A 45 -6.05 -0.92 -0.37
CA THR A 45 -4.86 -1.76 -0.52
C THR A 45 -4.37 -2.27 0.84
N LEU A 46 -3.40 -3.17 0.81
CA LEU A 46 -2.75 -3.69 2.01
C LEU A 46 -1.62 -2.76 2.44
N LEU A 47 -1.54 -2.50 3.75
CA LEU A 47 -0.41 -1.80 4.35
C LEU A 47 0.66 -2.82 4.74
N TYR A 48 1.60 -3.08 3.83
CA TYR A 48 2.70 -4.00 4.07
C TYR A 48 3.72 -3.38 5.03
N ARG A 49 4.07 -4.10 6.11
CA ARG A 49 4.99 -3.60 7.14
C ARG A 49 6.44 -3.49 6.65
N GLU A 50 6.86 -4.44 5.82
CA GLU A 50 8.24 -4.53 5.30
C GLU A 50 8.42 -3.95 3.89
N GLY A 51 7.34 -3.41 3.30
CA GLY A 51 7.41 -2.70 2.03
C GLY A 51 8.10 -3.45 0.88
N TYR A 52 8.73 -2.69 -0.03
CA TYR A 52 9.62 -3.22 -1.05
C TYR A 52 11.08 -3.11 -0.62
N GLY A 53 11.90 -4.07 -1.06
CA GLY A 53 13.33 -4.09 -0.76
C GLY A 53 14.04 -2.88 -1.36
N ARG A 54 14.79 -2.14 -0.54
CA ARG A 54 15.76 -1.15 -1.03
C ARG A 54 17.00 -1.89 -1.50
N GLN A 55 17.23 -1.82 -2.80
CA GLN A 55 18.38 -2.41 -3.46
C GLN A 55 19.65 -1.61 -3.16
N HIS A 56 20.73 -2.33 -2.84
CA HIS A 56 22.10 -1.82 -2.73
C HIS A 56 22.99 -2.61 -3.69
N LEU A 57 23.96 -1.92 -4.28
CA LEU A 57 24.99 -2.51 -5.12
C LEU A 57 26.35 -2.16 -4.52
N ASP A 58 27.17 -3.18 -4.24
CA ASP A 58 28.55 -2.96 -3.78
C ASP A 58 29.49 -2.63 -4.97
N ALA A 59 30.77 -2.35 -4.65
CA ALA A 59 31.76 -1.98 -5.66
C ALA A 59 32.07 -3.13 -6.64
N GLU A 60 31.80 -4.37 -6.24
CA GLU A 60 31.97 -5.59 -7.01
C GLU A 60 30.72 -5.94 -7.85
N GLY A 61 29.64 -5.16 -7.71
CA GLY A 61 28.38 -5.34 -8.43
C GLY A 61 27.46 -6.40 -7.83
N ASN A 62 27.72 -6.86 -6.60
CA ASN A 62 26.79 -7.74 -5.90
C ASN A 62 25.59 -6.94 -5.38
N GLN A 63 24.40 -7.50 -5.59
CA GLN A 63 23.16 -6.95 -5.08
C GLN A 63 22.89 -7.43 -3.65
N SER A 64 22.49 -6.50 -2.79
CA SER A 64 21.90 -6.79 -1.48
C SER A 64 20.64 -5.93 -1.27
N GLU A 65 19.81 -6.30 -0.31
CA GLU A 65 18.52 -5.65 -0.06
C GLU A 65 18.30 -5.40 1.43
N THR A 66 17.65 -4.29 1.73
CA THR A 66 17.14 -3.98 3.08
C THR A 66 15.65 -3.67 3.03
N TYR A 67 14.93 -4.08 4.06
CA TYR A 67 13.48 -3.89 4.19
C TYR A 67 13.20 -2.93 5.36
N PRO A 68 13.22 -1.61 5.12
CA PRO A 68 12.95 -0.65 6.18
C PRO A 68 11.47 -0.72 6.58
N GLU A 69 11.22 -0.81 7.89
CA GLU A 69 9.87 -0.64 8.42
C GLU A 69 9.37 0.80 8.14
N ILE A 70 8.08 0.93 7.87
CA ILE A 70 7.39 2.22 7.84
C ILE A 70 6.68 2.39 9.17
N ASP A 71 6.75 3.59 9.76
CA ASP A 71 5.78 4.01 10.75
C ASP A 71 4.53 4.52 10.02
N PRO A 72 3.38 3.79 10.06
CA PRO A 72 2.15 4.21 9.39
C PRO A 72 1.72 5.63 9.75
N SER A 73 2.04 6.08 10.96
CA SER A 73 1.64 7.38 11.47
C SER A 73 2.32 8.56 10.78
N GLU A 74 3.37 8.34 9.98
CA GLU A 74 3.99 9.40 9.17
C GLU A 74 3.04 9.87 8.06
N HIS A 75 2.41 8.93 7.35
CA HIS A 75 1.60 9.22 6.16
C HIS A 75 0.10 8.93 6.33
N LEU A 76 -0.28 8.16 7.34
CA LEU A 76 -1.63 7.65 7.52
C LEU A 76 -2.23 8.08 8.87
N THR A 77 -3.55 8.18 8.90
CA THR A 77 -4.35 8.38 10.10
C THR A 77 -5.01 7.06 10.50
N ASP A 78 -4.81 6.65 11.74
CA ASP A 78 -5.53 5.51 12.33
C ASP A 78 -7.02 5.87 12.45
N THR A 79 -7.89 5.08 11.84
CA THR A 79 -9.34 5.31 11.90
C THR A 79 -9.97 4.77 13.18
N GLY A 80 -9.25 3.92 13.94
CA GLY A 80 -9.77 3.16 15.07
C GLY A 80 -10.68 2.00 14.66
N ILE A 81 -10.90 1.77 13.36
CA ILE A 81 -11.72 0.67 12.86
C ILE A 81 -10.86 -0.60 12.81
N GLU A 82 -11.35 -1.65 13.44
CA GLU A 82 -10.76 -2.98 13.39
C GLU A 82 -11.73 -3.96 12.70
N LEU A 83 -11.17 -4.81 11.84
CA LEU A 83 -11.86 -5.85 11.09
C LEU A 83 -11.34 -7.20 11.57
N ALA A 84 -12.24 -8.14 11.81
CA ALA A 84 -11.91 -9.51 12.17
C ALA A 84 -12.48 -10.45 11.11
N LEU A 85 -11.65 -11.37 10.59
CA LEU A 85 -12.09 -12.39 9.65
C LEU A 85 -11.49 -13.77 9.97
N PRO A 86 -12.27 -14.85 9.88
CA PRO A 86 -11.74 -16.20 10.03
C PRO A 86 -10.87 -16.55 8.81
N LEU A 87 -9.62 -16.95 9.06
CA LEU A 87 -8.66 -17.38 8.03
C LEU A 87 -7.76 -18.48 8.62
N ASP A 88 -7.60 -19.58 7.89
CA ASP A 88 -6.73 -20.72 8.25
C ASP A 88 -6.89 -21.23 9.68
N GLY A 89 -8.15 -21.32 10.15
CA GLY A 89 -8.47 -21.80 11.50
C GLY A 89 -8.18 -20.79 12.62
N THR A 90 -7.77 -19.57 12.27
CA THR A 90 -7.53 -18.46 13.21
C THR A 90 -8.39 -17.25 12.85
N THR A 91 -8.44 -16.24 13.73
CA THR A 91 -9.06 -14.94 13.41
C THR A 91 -7.96 -13.96 13.07
N LEU A 92 -7.94 -13.50 11.83
CA LEU A 92 -7.08 -12.40 11.41
C LEU A 92 -7.74 -11.08 11.81
N ASN A 93 -6.97 -10.23 12.48
CA ASN A 93 -7.38 -8.88 12.85
C ASN A 93 -6.63 -7.88 11.97
N ALA A 94 -7.36 -6.98 11.34
CA ALA A 94 -6.81 -5.92 10.50
C ALA A 94 -7.30 -4.56 11.00
N ARG A 95 -6.44 -3.55 10.96
CA ARG A 95 -6.79 -2.17 11.29
C ARG A 95 -6.88 -1.34 10.04
N VAL A 96 -7.87 -0.46 9.96
CA VAL A 96 -8.07 0.44 8.82
C VAL A 96 -7.33 1.75 9.05
N TRP A 97 -6.49 2.10 8.09
CA TRP A 97 -5.77 3.36 8.02
C TRP A 97 -6.24 4.14 6.80
N VAL A 98 -6.24 5.46 6.89
CA VAL A 98 -6.56 6.35 5.77
C VAL A 98 -5.37 7.26 5.46
N LEU A 99 -5.13 7.51 4.17
CA LEU A 99 -4.13 8.47 3.74
C LEU A 99 -4.48 9.86 4.29
N LYS A 100 -3.47 10.59 4.78
CA LYS A 100 -3.64 11.97 5.25
C LYS A 100 -3.92 12.96 4.14
#